data_AF-A0A1Y1MZW8-F1
#
_entry.id   AF-A0A1Y1MZW8-F1
#
_cell.length_a   1.000
_cell.length_b   1.000
_cell.length_c   1.000
_cell.angle_alpha   90.00
_cell.angle_beta   90.00
_cell.angle_gamma   90.00
#
_symmetry.space_group_name_H-M   'P 1'
#
loop_
_entity.id
_entity.type
_entity.pdbx_description
1 polymer ?
#
loop_
_entity_poly.entity_id
_entity_poly.type
_entity_poly.pdbx_seq_one_letter_code
_entity_poly.pdbx_strand_id
1 'polypeptide(L)'
;DIDRWQRSEYPQKSLTLTLCLKRSRLLCIITFKYLHKIEFAVDSSVFIYLVYSEMWTIWIQKMYFKLKWLFYQIYTVLHVFQKTYRRDLATITKLYQCLPVYKRQCERKPIYESFRKIVKDHPQKAAFLFEDECWTFSAVKELSNKIATYFEGEGYKKGDAIALLLGNCPDYICIWLGLSQIGVPVALINTNLLHDSLIHSIKIANCKGVIFGSNSAHGN
;
A
#
# COMPACT_ATOMS: atom_id res chain seq x y z
N ASP A 1 -68.66 12.09 -35.47
CA ASP A 1 -68.71 12.88 -34.23
C ASP A 1 -67.69 12.43 -33.19
N ILE A 2 -66.41 12.60 -33.53
CA ILE A 2 -65.24 12.36 -32.67
C ILE A 2 -64.48 13.69 -32.42
N ASP A 3 -65.12 14.83 -32.67
CA ASP A 3 -64.49 16.16 -32.62
C ASP A 3 -64.91 17.05 -31.44
N ARG A 4 -65.53 16.49 -30.38
CA ARG A 4 -66.04 17.30 -29.24
C ARG A 4 -65.30 17.11 -27.91
N TRP A 5 -64.27 16.27 -27.84
CA TRP A 5 -63.66 15.87 -26.55
C TRP A 5 -62.18 16.24 -26.35
N GLN A 6 -61.58 17.10 -27.20
CA GLN A 6 -60.14 17.40 -27.14
C GLN A 6 -59.75 18.86 -26.78
N ARG A 7 -60.59 19.60 -26.05
CA ARG A 7 -60.17 20.88 -25.44
C ARG A 7 -60.68 21.04 -24.02
N SER A 8 -60.03 20.34 -23.08
CA SER A 8 -59.89 20.85 -21.71
C SER A 8 -58.46 21.37 -21.55
N GLU A 9 -58.21 22.57 -22.09
CA GLU A 9 -57.02 23.34 -21.71
C GLU A 9 -57.14 23.66 -20.21
N TYR A 10 -56.36 22.95 -19.40
CA TYR A 10 -56.08 23.38 -18.04
C TYR A 10 -55.44 24.78 -18.12
N PRO A 11 -56.01 25.83 -17.49
CA PRO A 11 -55.43 27.15 -17.61
C PRO A 11 -54.06 27.15 -16.95
N GLN A 12 -53.01 27.29 -17.77
CA GLN A 12 -51.67 27.61 -17.29
C GLN A 12 -51.79 28.85 -16.40
N LYS A 13 -51.30 28.74 -15.15
CA LYS A 13 -51.23 29.83 -14.19
C LYS A 13 -50.22 30.88 -14.69
N SER A 14 -50.62 31.75 -15.62
CA SER A 14 -49.76 32.81 -16.15
C SER A 14 -49.81 34.04 -15.23
N LEU A 15 -48.69 34.35 -14.59
CA LEU A 15 -48.44 35.61 -13.90
C LEU A 15 -47.94 36.62 -14.94
N THR A 16 -48.70 37.69 -15.22
CA THR A 16 -48.31 38.73 -16.17
C THR A 16 -47.87 39.97 -15.41
N LEU A 17 -46.58 40.29 -15.46
CA LEU A 17 -45.99 41.50 -14.86
C LEU A 17 -46.00 42.63 -15.90
N THR A 18 -46.76 43.70 -15.64
CA THR A 18 -46.81 44.87 -16.52
C THR A 18 -46.22 46.07 -15.81
N LEU A 19 -45.05 46.53 -16.26
CA LEU A 19 -44.39 47.74 -15.76
C LEU A 19 -44.99 48.96 -16.47
N CYS A 20 -45.53 49.93 -15.71
CA CYS A 20 -46.13 51.14 -16.28
C CYS A 20 -45.45 52.38 -15.69
N LEU A 21 -44.95 53.27 -16.55
CA LEU A 21 -44.36 54.55 -16.16
C LEU A 21 -45.43 55.64 -16.20
N LYS A 22 -45.71 56.28 -15.06
CA LYS A 22 -46.61 57.44 -15.02
C LYS A 22 -46.00 58.54 -14.14
N ARG A 23 -45.80 59.73 -14.73
CA ARG A 23 -45.39 60.98 -14.04
C ARG A 23 -44.14 60.80 -13.15
N SER A 24 -43.05 60.36 -13.77
CA SER A 24 -41.70 60.28 -13.17
C SER A 24 -41.52 59.27 -12.02
N ARG A 25 -42.49 58.39 -11.76
CA ARG A 25 -42.31 57.21 -10.89
C ARG A 25 -42.66 55.93 -11.66
N LEU A 26 -41.77 54.95 -11.60
CA LEU A 26 -41.95 53.63 -12.20
C LEU A 26 -42.85 52.81 -11.26
N LEU A 27 -44.03 52.42 -11.75
CA LEU A 27 -45.06 51.74 -10.99
C LEU A 27 -45.17 50.29 -11.51
N CYS A 28 -44.86 49.32 -10.66
CA CYS A 28 -44.94 47.90 -11.02
C CYS A 28 -46.34 47.37 -10.67
N ILE A 29 -47.14 47.01 -11.68
CA ILE A 29 -48.51 46.52 -11.48
C ILE A 29 -48.52 45.00 -11.69
N ILE A 30 -48.78 44.25 -10.62
CA ILE A 30 -48.96 42.80 -10.67
C ILE A 30 -50.47 42.52 -10.80
N THR A 31 -50.91 41.92 -11.90
CA THR A 31 -52.33 41.54 -12.08
C THR A 31 -52.50 40.03 -11.97
N PHE A 32 -53.32 39.59 -10.99
CA PHE A 32 -53.76 38.19 -10.88
C PHE A 32 -55.10 38.03 -11.57
N LYS A 33 -55.19 37.13 -12.57
CA LYS A 33 -56.32 37.03 -13.50
C LYS A 33 -57.68 36.59 -12.89
N TYR A 34 -57.78 36.31 -11.59
CA TYR A 34 -59.00 35.76 -10.97
C TYR A 34 -59.39 36.29 -9.57
N LEU A 35 -58.68 37.27 -9.02
CA LEU A 35 -59.15 38.01 -7.84
C LEU A 35 -59.33 39.47 -8.24
N HIS A 36 -60.37 40.11 -7.69
CA HIS A 36 -60.64 41.55 -7.78
C HIS A 36 -59.34 42.36 -7.91
N LYS A 37 -59.28 43.27 -8.89
CA LYS A 37 -58.10 44.05 -9.25
C LYS A 37 -57.55 44.81 -8.02
N ILE A 38 -56.57 44.25 -7.32
CA ILE A 38 -55.89 44.92 -6.22
C ILE A 38 -54.69 45.65 -6.83
N GLU A 39 -54.77 46.97 -6.93
CA GLU A 39 -53.70 47.82 -7.45
C GLU A 39 -52.74 48.17 -6.30
N PHE A 40 -51.64 47.41 -6.17
CA PHE A 40 -50.54 47.80 -5.29
C PHE A 40 -49.53 48.66 -6.06
N ALA A 41 -49.45 49.94 -5.72
CA ALA A 41 -48.42 50.84 -6.21
C ALA A 41 -47.16 50.69 -5.34
N VAL A 42 -46.20 49.86 -5.75
CA VAL A 42 -44.89 49.78 -5.11
C VAL A 42 -43.90 50.62 -5.92
N ASP A 43 -43.23 51.56 -5.26
CA ASP A 43 -42.19 52.37 -5.87
C ASP A 43 -41.07 51.44 -6.39
N SER A 44 -40.65 51.61 -7.64
CA SER A 44 -39.62 50.75 -8.25
C SER A 44 -38.31 50.66 -7.46
N SER A 45 -37.98 51.70 -6.70
CA SER A 45 -36.86 51.67 -5.76
C SER A 45 -37.05 50.56 -4.72
N VAL A 46 -38.23 50.49 -4.09
CA VAL A 46 -38.60 49.47 -3.10
C VAL A 46 -38.60 48.07 -3.70
N PHE A 47 -39.08 47.90 -4.94
CA PHE A 47 -39.04 46.61 -5.63
C PHE A 47 -37.60 46.12 -5.89
N ILE A 48 -36.72 47.01 -6.35
CA ILE A 48 -35.29 46.69 -6.54
C ILE A 48 -34.64 46.32 -5.20
N TYR A 49 -34.92 47.07 -4.13
CA TYR A 49 -34.42 46.75 -2.79
C TYR A 49 -34.89 45.36 -2.31
N LEU A 50 -36.16 45.01 -2.52
CA LEU A 50 -36.69 43.69 -2.16
C LEU A 50 -35.99 42.57 -2.94
N VAL A 51 -35.86 42.70 -4.26
CA VAL A 51 -35.17 41.70 -5.10
C VAL A 51 -33.69 41.56 -4.72
N TYR A 52 -32.99 42.69 -4.50
CA TYR A 52 -31.60 42.65 -4.05
C TYR A 52 -31.46 42.03 -2.66
N SER A 53 -32.40 42.29 -1.75
CA SER A 53 -32.37 41.71 -0.39
C SER A 53 -32.51 40.19 -0.41
N GLU A 54 -33.41 39.65 -1.25
CA GLU A 54 -33.62 38.21 -1.40
C GLU A 54 -32.47 37.52 -2.15
N MET A 55 -31.85 38.20 -3.12
CA MET A 55 -30.65 37.66 -3.75
C MET A 55 -29.49 37.56 -2.75
N TRP A 56 -29.33 38.59 -1.91
CA TRP A 56 -28.24 38.64 -0.92
C TRP A 56 -28.37 37.54 0.13
N THR A 57 -29.58 37.20 0.58
CA THR A 57 -29.81 36.08 1.52
C THR A 57 -29.42 34.73 0.92
N ILE A 58 -29.72 34.47 -0.36
CA ILE A 58 -29.32 33.24 -1.06
C ILE A 58 -27.79 33.13 -1.16
N TRP A 59 -27.10 34.22 -1.48
CA TRP A 59 -25.64 34.25 -1.53
C TRP A 59 -25.01 33.99 -0.16
N ILE A 60 -25.54 34.60 0.90
CA ILE A 60 -25.09 34.37 2.28
C ILE A 60 -25.32 32.92 2.71
N GLN A 61 -26.47 32.33 2.40
CA GLN A 61 -26.76 30.94 2.72
C GLN A 61 -25.80 29.98 2.00
N LYS A 62 -25.56 30.19 0.70
CA LYS A 62 -24.58 29.38 -0.05
C LYS A 62 -23.18 29.48 0.53
N MET A 63 -22.75 30.70 0.88
CA MET A 63 -21.48 30.95 1.53
C MET A 63 -21.39 30.20 2.87
N TYR A 64 -22.43 30.29 3.71
CA TYR A 64 -22.52 29.59 4.98
C TYR A 64 -22.41 28.06 4.83
N PHE A 65 -23.16 27.46 3.90
CA PHE A 65 -23.07 26.01 3.65
C PHE A 65 -21.67 25.59 3.20
N LYS A 66 -21.02 26.39 2.34
CA LYS A 66 -19.66 26.11 1.88
C LYS A 66 -18.64 26.20 3.03
N LEU A 67 -18.74 27.21 3.88
CA LEU A 67 -17.90 27.38 5.08
C LEU A 67 -18.12 26.24 6.08
N LYS A 68 -19.38 25.88 6.34
CA LYS A 68 -19.73 24.77 7.24
C LYS A 68 -19.21 23.43 6.70
N TRP A 69 -19.32 23.20 5.39
CA TRP A 69 -18.77 22.00 4.74
C TRP A 69 -17.24 21.95 4.85
N LEU A 70 -16.55 23.07 4.59
CA LEU A 70 -15.11 23.18 4.76
C LEU A 70 -14.69 22.89 6.21
N PHE A 71 -15.41 23.46 7.18
CA PHE A 71 -15.16 23.21 8.60
C PHE A 71 -15.35 21.74 8.96
N TYR A 72 -16.41 21.08 8.45
CA TYR A 72 -16.65 19.66 8.68
C TYR A 72 -15.54 18.78 8.08
N GLN A 73 -15.04 19.11 6.88
CA GLN A 73 -13.89 18.43 6.26
C GLN A 73 -12.64 18.54 7.14
N ILE A 74 -12.30 19.75 7.60
CA ILE A 74 -11.15 19.99 8.48
C ILE A 74 -11.31 19.23 9.80
N TYR A 75 -12.49 19.31 10.42
CA TYR A 75 -12.79 18.60 11.67
C TYR A 75 -12.62 17.09 11.51
N THR A 76 -13.13 16.51 10.42
CA THR A 76 -13.03 15.07 10.15
C THR A 76 -11.56 14.65 10.00
N VAL A 77 -10.76 15.40 9.24
CA VAL A 77 -9.33 15.13 9.07
C VAL A 77 -8.60 15.22 10.41
N LEU A 78 -8.85 16.26 11.22
CA LEU A 78 -8.24 16.41 12.53
C LEU A 78 -8.65 15.29 13.51
N HIS A 79 -9.93 14.89 13.50
CA HIS A 79 -10.44 13.80 14.33
C HIS A 79 -9.80 12.46 13.96
N VAL A 80 -9.72 12.15 12.67
CA VAL A 80 -9.03 10.95 12.16
C VAL A 80 -7.55 11.01 12.51
N PHE A 81 -6.90 12.15 12.31
CA PHE A 81 -5.48 12.32 12.65
C PHE A 81 -5.24 12.10 14.14
N GLN A 82 -6.03 12.69 15.04
CA GLN A 82 -5.92 12.48 16.48
C GLN A 82 -6.10 11.02 16.90
N LYS A 83 -6.96 10.26 16.22
CA LYS A 83 -7.13 8.82 16.49
C LYS A 83 -5.99 7.97 15.93
N THR A 84 -5.37 8.41 14.83
CA THR A 84 -4.50 7.54 14.02
C THR A 84 -3.01 7.89 14.14
N TYR A 85 -2.65 9.11 14.54
CA TYR A 85 -1.27 9.58 14.55
C TYR A 85 -0.34 8.71 15.39
N ARG A 86 -0.79 8.16 16.52
CA ARG A 86 0.02 7.27 17.36
C ARG A 86 0.42 6.00 16.62
N ARG A 87 -0.54 5.38 15.92
CA ARG A 87 -0.32 4.19 15.12
C ARG A 87 0.61 4.51 13.96
N ASP A 88 0.34 5.60 13.25
CA ASP A 88 1.11 5.95 12.05
C ASP A 88 2.56 6.33 12.42
N LEU A 89 2.79 7.02 13.54
CA LEU A 89 4.13 7.27 14.07
C LEU A 89 4.84 5.97 14.47
N ALA A 90 4.15 5.03 15.10
CA ALA A 90 4.72 3.71 15.38
C ALA A 90 5.12 2.98 14.09
N THR A 91 4.27 3.02 13.05
CA THR A 91 4.57 2.45 11.73
C THR A 91 5.78 3.12 11.09
N ILE A 92 5.86 4.46 11.09
CA ILE A 92 7.00 5.21 10.56
C ILE A 92 8.28 4.85 11.31
N THR A 93 8.22 4.73 12.65
CA THR A 93 9.37 4.36 13.48
C THR A 93 9.86 2.95 13.14
N LYS A 94 8.94 1.99 12.96
CA LYS A 94 9.28 0.63 12.53
C LYS A 94 9.84 0.61 11.11
N LEU A 95 9.26 1.37 10.19
CA LEU A 95 9.77 1.49 8.82
C LEU A 95 11.19 2.06 8.81
N TYR A 96 11.45 3.10 9.61
CA TYR A 96 12.78 3.68 9.76
C TYR A 96 13.80 2.66 10.31
N GLN A 97 13.41 1.85 11.31
CA GLN A 97 14.23 0.77 11.84
C GLN A 97 14.50 -0.34 10.79
N CYS A 98 13.61 -0.53 9.82
CA CYS A 98 13.77 -1.49 8.73
C CYS A 98 14.58 -0.96 7.52
N LEU A 99 14.74 0.37 7.37
CA LEU A 99 15.55 0.97 6.29
C LEU A 99 16.97 0.37 6.15
N PRO A 100 17.76 0.12 7.22
CA PRO A 100 19.07 -0.51 7.08
C PRO A 100 19.00 -1.95 6.56
N VAL A 101 17.94 -2.70 6.90
CA VAL A 101 17.71 -4.05 6.36
C VAL A 101 17.42 -3.97 4.87
N TYR A 102 16.56 -3.03 4.45
CA TYR A 102 16.27 -2.76 3.05
C TYR A 102 17.54 -2.36 2.28
N LYS A 103 18.35 -1.45 2.83
CA LYS A 103 19.62 -1.05 2.23
C LYS A 103 20.59 -2.23 2.06
N ARG A 104 20.68 -3.14 3.04
CA ARG A 104 21.48 -4.38 2.91
C ARG A 104 20.98 -5.28 1.78
N GLN A 105 19.66 -5.39 1.60
CA GLN A 105 19.08 -6.13 0.47
C GLN A 105 19.44 -5.49 -0.87
N CYS A 106 19.42 -4.16 -0.96
CA CYS A 106 19.83 -3.44 -2.16
C CYS A 106 21.32 -3.62 -2.49
N GLU A 107 22.19 -3.75 -1.47
CA GLU A 107 23.62 -4.00 -1.66
C GLU A 107 23.94 -5.42 -2.20
N ARG A 108 22.97 -6.35 -2.16
CA ARG A 108 23.10 -7.75 -2.67
C ARG A 108 24.37 -8.47 -2.20
N LYS A 109 24.85 -8.16 -1.00
CA LYS A 109 26.01 -8.82 -0.40
C LYS A 109 25.66 -10.26 -0.03
N PRO A 110 26.58 -11.22 -0.24
CA PRO A 110 26.34 -12.61 0.15
C PRO A 110 26.21 -12.69 1.67
N ILE A 111 25.42 -13.66 2.15
CA ILE A 111 25.21 -13.86 3.59
C ILE A 111 26.54 -14.11 4.32
N TYR A 112 27.50 -14.74 3.64
CA TYR A 112 28.86 -14.96 4.13
C TYR A 112 29.56 -13.66 4.57
N GLU A 113 29.33 -12.50 3.94
CA GLU A 113 29.93 -11.25 4.40
C GLU A 113 29.44 -10.82 5.79
N SER A 114 28.15 -11.03 6.07
CA SER A 114 27.59 -10.72 7.39
C SER A 114 28.14 -11.68 8.44
N PHE A 115 28.24 -12.97 8.09
CA PHE A 115 28.88 -13.98 8.92
C PHE A 115 30.36 -13.64 9.22
N ARG A 116 31.13 -13.26 8.19
CA ARG A 116 32.55 -12.88 8.34
C ARG A 116 32.77 -11.75 9.34
N LYS A 117 31.86 -10.76 9.38
CA LYS A 117 31.90 -9.67 10.37
C LYS A 117 31.70 -10.20 11.79
N ILE A 118 30.69 -11.05 11.99
CA ILE A 118 30.39 -11.66 13.29
C ILE A 118 31.57 -12.50 13.78
N VAL A 119 32.18 -13.30 12.90
CA VAL A 119 33.36 -14.11 13.27
C VAL A 119 34.55 -13.24 13.66
N LYS A 120 34.71 -12.07 13.02
CA LYS A 120 35.78 -11.12 13.37
C LYS A 120 35.57 -10.54 14.78
N ASP A 121 34.33 -10.18 15.11
CA ASP A 121 34.01 -9.53 16.38
C ASP A 121 33.92 -10.53 17.55
N HIS A 122 33.47 -11.76 17.27
CA HIS A 122 33.20 -12.78 18.29
C HIS A 122 33.64 -14.20 17.87
N PRO A 123 34.94 -14.45 17.65
CA PRO A 123 35.41 -15.72 17.08
C PRO A 123 35.16 -16.94 17.99
N GLN A 124 35.29 -16.78 19.30
CA GLN A 124 35.15 -17.88 20.28
C GLN A 124 33.73 -18.02 20.83
N LYS A 125 32.79 -17.18 20.40
CA LYS A 125 31.40 -17.30 20.82
C LYS A 125 30.76 -18.52 20.16
N ALA A 126 29.92 -19.24 20.90
CA ALA A 126 29.11 -20.33 20.36
C ALA A 126 28.22 -19.80 19.23
N ALA A 127 28.32 -20.42 18.06
CA ALA A 127 27.49 -20.17 16.88
C ALA A 127 26.21 -21.01 16.94
N PHE A 128 26.35 -22.32 17.20
CA PHE A 128 25.23 -23.22 17.43
C PHE A 128 25.64 -24.40 18.32
N LEU A 129 24.64 -24.98 18.98
CA LEU A 129 24.76 -26.20 19.76
C LEU A 129 24.10 -27.32 18.95
N PHE A 130 24.80 -28.44 18.81
CA PHE A 130 24.27 -29.61 18.13
C PHE A 130 24.59 -30.83 18.97
N GLU A 131 23.55 -31.54 19.41
CA GLU A 131 23.68 -32.61 20.39
C GLU A 131 24.47 -32.11 21.62
N ASP A 132 25.55 -32.79 21.99
CA ASP A 132 26.42 -32.42 23.11
C ASP A 132 27.63 -31.57 22.67
N GLU A 133 27.66 -31.12 21.41
CA GLU A 133 28.76 -30.33 20.85
C GLU A 133 28.44 -28.83 20.75
N CYS A 134 29.45 -28.02 21.07
CA CYS A 134 29.40 -26.57 20.91
C CYS A 134 30.29 -26.12 19.75
N TRP A 135 29.69 -25.57 18.71
CA TRP A 135 30.40 -25.06 17.54
C TRP A 135 30.64 -23.56 17.67
N THR A 136 31.90 -23.13 17.69
CA THR A 136 32.26 -21.71 17.73
C THR A 136 32.19 -21.08 16.35
N PHE A 137 32.04 -19.74 16.29
CA PHE A 137 32.10 -19.01 15.02
C PHE A 137 33.41 -19.26 14.24
N SER A 138 34.53 -19.42 14.94
CA SER A 138 35.82 -19.77 14.31
C SER A 138 35.78 -21.15 13.66
N ALA A 139 35.29 -22.18 14.37
CA ALA A 139 35.20 -23.55 13.86
C ALA A 139 34.31 -23.63 12.60
N VAL A 140 33.15 -22.97 12.63
CA VAL A 140 32.24 -22.89 11.48
C VAL A 140 32.92 -22.20 10.29
N LYS A 141 33.65 -21.11 10.54
CA LYS A 141 34.37 -20.40 9.48
C LYS A 141 35.46 -21.27 8.86
N GLU A 142 36.24 -21.98 9.66
CA GLU A 142 37.29 -22.87 9.17
C GLU A 142 36.73 -23.97 8.27
N LEU A 143 35.65 -24.63 8.69
CA LEU A 143 35.00 -25.66 7.87
C LEU A 143 34.39 -25.06 6.60
N SER A 144 33.69 -23.92 6.71
CA SER A 144 33.12 -23.24 5.54
C SER A 144 34.19 -22.82 4.52
N ASN A 145 35.37 -22.40 4.97
CA ASN A 145 36.47 -22.02 4.10
C ASN A 145 37.05 -23.24 3.38
N LYS A 146 37.22 -24.37 4.07
CA LYS A 146 37.66 -25.63 3.45
C LYS A 146 36.70 -26.07 2.34
N ILE A 147 35.40 -25.98 2.61
CA ILE A 147 34.34 -26.29 1.65
C ILE A 147 34.43 -25.35 0.44
N ALA A 148 34.55 -24.04 0.68
CA ALA A 148 34.69 -23.04 -0.38
C ALA A 148 35.89 -23.36 -1.30
N THR A 149 37.06 -23.63 -0.72
CA THR A 149 38.28 -23.99 -1.47
C THR A 149 38.13 -25.29 -2.25
N TYR A 150 37.48 -26.31 -1.67
CA TYR A 150 37.22 -27.57 -2.38
C TYR A 150 36.34 -27.36 -3.61
N PHE A 151 35.19 -26.71 -3.46
CA PHE A 151 34.26 -26.49 -4.58
C PHE A 151 34.81 -25.52 -5.64
N GLU A 152 35.62 -24.53 -5.24
CA GLU A 152 36.35 -23.68 -6.18
C GLU A 152 37.36 -24.50 -7.00
N GLY A 153 38.07 -25.44 -6.35
CA GLY A 153 39.00 -26.37 -7.00
C GLY A 153 38.33 -27.34 -7.98
N GLU A 154 37.11 -27.78 -7.67
CA GLU A 154 36.26 -28.59 -8.57
C GLU A 154 35.65 -27.77 -9.74
N GLY A 155 35.94 -26.47 -9.81
CA GLY A 155 35.54 -25.61 -10.93
C GLY A 155 34.11 -25.08 -10.84
N TYR A 156 33.51 -25.05 -9.66
CA TYR A 156 32.25 -24.33 -9.44
C TYR A 156 32.48 -22.83 -9.45
N LYS A 157 31.60 -22.11 -10.14
CA LYS A 157 31.72 -20.66 -10.33
C LYS A 157 30.46 -19.95 -9.90
N LYS A 158 30.59 -18.64 -9.67
CA LYS A 158 29.46 -17.76 -9.39
C LYS A 158 28.35 -17.94 -10.45
N GLY A 159 27.15 -18.25 -9.98
CA GLY A 159 25.98 -18.51 -10.84
C GLY A 159 25.67 -19.99 -11.04
N ASP A 160 26.61 -20.90 -10.77
CA ASP A 160 26.31 -22.34 -10.64
C ASP A 160 25.44 -22.54 -9.38
N ALA A 161 24.53 -23.52 -9.42
CA ALA A 161 23.71 -23.88 -8.27
C ALA A 161 24.01 -25.30 -7.79
N ILE A 162 23.91 -25.55 -6.49
CA ILE A 162 24.07 -26.88 -5.90
C ILE A 162 22.85 -27.20 -5.03
N ALA A 163 22.28 -28.40 -5.18
CA ALA A 163 21.23 -28.89 -4.32
C ALA A 163 21.81 -29.48 -3.04
N LEU A 164 21.24 -29.14 -1.89
CA LEU A 164 21.62 -29.64 -0.58
C LEU A 164 20.46 -30.45 0.02
N LEU A 165 20.65 -31.76 0.17
CA LEU A 165 19.73 -32.71 0.78
C LEU A 165 20.37 -33.33 2.03
N LEU A 166 20.48 -32.52 3.07
CA LEU A 166 21.02 -32.94 4.36
C LEU A 166 19.94 -32.82 5.43
N GLY A 167 20.02 -33.70 6.42
CA GLY A 167 19.25 -33.56 7.65
C GLY A 167 19.70 -32.34 8.46
N ASN A 168 19.09 -32.15 9.63
CA ASN A 168 19.52 -31.11 10.55
C ASN A 168 20.88 -31.50 11.17
N CYS A 169 21.97 -30.99 10.61
CA CYS A 169 23.33 -31.20 11.10
C CYS A 169 24.19 -29.92 10.96
N PRO A 170 25.30 -29.79 11.73
CA PRO A 170 26.25 -28.69 11.62
C PRO A 170 26.77 -28.44 10.20
N ASP A 171 27.06 -29.52 9.47
CA ASP A 171 27.60 -29.48 8.13
C ASP A 171 26.69 -28.73 7.16
N TYR A 172 25.37 -28.80 7.38
CA TYR A 172 24.39 -28.08 6.58
C TYR A 172 24.71 -26.58 6.51
N ILE A 173 24.96 -25.97 7.67
CA ILE A 173 25.25 -24.54 7.78
C ILE A 173 26.63 -24.23 7.20
N CYS A 174 27.62 -25.08 7.47
CA CYS A 174 28.99 -24.91 6.98
C CYS A 174 29.07 -24.98 5.44
N ILE A 175 28.33 -25.91 4.83
CA ILE A 175 28.23 -26.06 3.37
C ILE A 175 27.55 -24.84 2.75
N TRP A 176 26.43 -24.42 3.33
CA TRP A 176 25.70 -23.25 2.85
C TRP A 176 26.56 -21.98 2.89
N LEU A 177 27.29 -21.75 3.99
CA LEU A 177 28.18 -20.60 4.13
C LEU A 177 29.39 -20.69 3.20
N GLY A 178 29.98 -21.88 3.03
CA GLY A 178 31.13 -22.10 2.14
C GLY A 178 30.78 -21.86 0.67
N LEU A 179 29.66 -22.38 0.20
CA LEU A 179 29.19 -22.14 -1.17
C LEU A 179 28.75 -20.68 -1.38
N SER A 180 28.14 -20.05 -0.38
CA SER A 180 27.81 -18.62 -0.43
C SER A 180 29.06 -17.73 -0.56
N GLN A 181 30.23 -18.16 -0.05
CA GLN A 181 31.48 -17.41 -0.16
C GLN A 181 31.95 -17.29 -1.61
N ILE A 182 31.82 -18.35 -2.39
CA ILE A 182 32.22 -18.41 -3.82
C ILE A 182 31.10 -17.96 -4.78
N GLY A 183 29.96 -17.53 -4.24
CA GLY A 183 28.83 -17.04 -5.03
C GLY A 183 28.00 -18.14 -5.71
N VAL A 184 28.08 -19.38 -5.20
CA VAL A 184 27.29 -20.53 -5.64
C VAL A 184 26.01 -20.58 -4.81
N PRO A 185 24.83 -20.22 -5.35
CA PRO A 185 23.56 -20.44 -4.67
C PRO A 185 23.33 -21.90 -4.32
N VAL A 186 22.82 -22.13 -3.11
CA VAL A 186 22.48 -23.47 -2.62
C VAL A 186 20.96 -23.62 -2.60
N ALA A 187 20.45 -24.61 -3.32
CA ALA A 187 19.06 -25.01 -3.25
C ALA A 187 18.89 -25.92 -2.03
N LEU A 188 18.26 -25.37 -0.99
CA LEU A 188 17.97 -26.05 0.26
C LEU A 188 16.74 -26.95 0.06
N ILE A 189 16.96 -28.23 -0.26
CA ILE A 189 15.89 -29.16 -0.60
C ILE A 189 15.51 -29.98 0.62
N ASN A 190 14.21 -30.03 0.90
CA ASN A 190 13.68 -30.83 1.99
C ASN A 190 13.93 -32.33 1.73
N THR A 191 14.57 -33.00 2.69
CA THR A 191 14.90 -34.42 2.62
C THR A 191 13.68 -35.34 2.63
N ASN A 192 12.50 -34.84 3.03
CA ASN A 192 11.25 -35.62 3.03
C ASN A 192 10.56 -35.65 1.66
N LEU A 193 11.08 -34.93 0.65
CA LEU A 193 10.53 -34.96 -0.71
C LEU A 193 10.92 -36.25 -1.42
N LEU A 194 9.95 -36.91 -2.02
CA LEU A 194 10.13 -38.16 -2.75
C LEU A 194 9.76 -37.99 -4.23
N HIS A 195 10.31 -38.88 -5.06
CA HIS A 195 9.96 -39.08 -6.47
C HIS A 195 9.90 -37.76 -7.28
N ASP A 196 8.77 -37.51 -7.93
CA ASP A 196 8.58 -36.43 -8.88
C ASP A 196 8.76 -35.04 -8.24
N SER A 197 8.37 -34.87 -6.98
CA SER A 197 8.54 -33.59 -6.28
C SER A 197 10.01 -33.25 -6.08
N LEU A 198 10.83 -34.24 -5.72
CA LEU A 198 12.26 -34.04 -5.55
C LEU A 198 12.93 -33.70 -6.90
N ILE A 199 12.63 -34.49 -7.92
CA ILE A 199 13.17 -34.28 -9.27
C ILE A 199 12.77 -32.89 -9.79
N HIS A 200 11.53 -32.48 -9.55
CA HIS A 200 11.02 -31.17 -9.94
C HIS A 200 11.79 -30.03 -9.24
N SER A 201 12.02 -30.13 -7.93
CA SER A 201 12.79 -29.13 -7.18
C SER A 201 14.23 -28.98 -7.68
N ILE A 202 14.91 -30.10 -7.94
CA ILE A 202 16.29 -30.08 -8.47
C ILE A 202 16.31 -29.46 -9.88
N LYS A 203 15.34 -29.81 -10.74
CA LYS A 203 15.23 -29.28 -12.11
C LYS A 203 14.97 -27.78 -12.13
N ILE A 204 14.04 -27.28 -11.31
CA ILE A 204 13.74 -25.84 -11.24
C ILE A 204 14.96 -25.05 -10.77
N ALA A 205 15.70 -25.57 -9.80
CA ALA A 205 16.87 -24.90 -9.26
C ALA A 205 18.09 -24.93 -10.21
N ASN A 206 18.01 -25.64 -11.34
CA ASN A 206 19.07 -25.80 -12.34
C ASN A 206 20.42 -26.15 -11.70
N CYS A 207 20.41 -27.09 -10.75
CA CYS A 207 21.60 -27.45 -9.99
C CYS A 207 22.59 -28.26 -10.84
N LYS A 208 23.87 -27.89 -10.76
CA LYS A 208 24.99 -28.57 -11.40
C LYS A 208 25.48 -29.78 -10.60
N GLY A 209 25.19 -29.81 -9.29
CA GLY A 209 25.56 -30.88 -8.39
C GLY A 209 24.55 -31.05 -7.26
N VAL A 210 24.64 -32.20 -6.58
CA VAL A 210 23.80 -32.55 -5.44
C VAL A 210 24.69 -33.04 -4.31
N ILE A 211 24.52 -32.47 -3.13
CA ILE A 211 25.14 -32.91 -1.88
C ILE A 211 24.04 -33.56 -1.06
N PHE A 212 24.23 -34.82 -0.65
CA PHE A 212 23.27 -35.57 0.14
C PHE A 212 23.94 -36.23 1.33
N GLY A 213 23.19 -36.37 2.42
CA GLY A 213 23.64 -37.13 3.58
C GLY A 213 23.58 -38.63 3.33
N SER A 214 24.46 -39.40 3.97
CA SER A 214 24.44 -40.88 3.94
C SER A 214 23.08 -41.46 4.34
N ASN A 215 22.37 -40.80 5.26
CA ASN A 215 21.03 -41.17 5.71
C ASN A 215 19.94 -40.93 4.63
N SER A 216 20.17 -40.04 3.68
CA SER A 216 19.23 -39.71 2.60
C SER A 216 19.47 -40.53 1.33
N ALA A 217 20.58 -41.27 1.25
CA ALA A 217 20.98 -42.07 0.09
C ALA A 217 20.32 -43.45 0.03
N HIS A 218 19.77 -43.93 1.15
CA HIS A 218 19.06 -45.19 1.26
C HIS A 218 17.58 -44.98 0.96
N GLY A 219 17.26 -44.80 -0.32
CA GLY A 219 15.90 -45.01 -0.79
C GLY A 219 15.56 -46.50 -0.74
N ASN A 220 14.50 -46.86 -0.02
CA ASN A 220 13.82 -48.16 -0.16
C ASN A 220 13.33 -48.37 -1.58
#